data_AF-A0AAF6AZG5-F1
#
_entry.id   AF-A0AAF6AZG5-F1
#
_cell.length_a   1.000
_cell.length_b   1.000
_cell.length_c   1.000
_cell.angle_alpha   90.00
_cell.angle_beta   90.00
_cell.angle_gamma   90.00
#
_symmetry.space_group_name_H-M   'P 1'
#
loop_
_entity.id
_entity.type
_entity.pdbx_description
1 polymer ?
#
loop_
_entity_poly.entity_id
_entity_poly.type
_entity_poly.pdbx_seq_one_letter_code
_entity_poly.pdbx_strand_id
1 'polypeptide(L)'
;MGSTSFLLSLLLISQQLRSSNVSVHSSSTFTGNVTMSPHAPKSPVSRIPPRPPSPSPPPPPATMSPAPAPSSPSNSTAPAPSSPSNSTAQAPEVSTGTTNSSAAPEPGVSDTSSNMTEFNVLEYGALGDGVTNDTQAFADAWKAACAVDYAYVHAPVGYSFLVYPTTFKGPCLLNMTFKVDGTVLAPPETSVWNETSVKDHWLEFSKVSMIIQGTGTIDGQGQNWWAESCKTNSSNACKDGPTAIVFNACTNVTVKYVTILNSQQMHLAFEKSVGIMVNSINISAPGDSPNTDGIHLQNATSVTIKNSFIGTGDDCVSIQNGSSSVTIKNITCGPGHGISVGGLGKKNTSATVSNIVVEDVVFTNSTNGVRIKSWQGSSGTASTFTYQNLVMNNVKNPILIDQYYCDSASSGSCPNFTSNVQISDITFKNITGTSATKVAVKLACSETVACTGITLQDIDLVRTSGSDATSFCSDAYGVSADTVIPSSCLLTSS
;
A
#
# COMPACT_ATOMS: atom_id res chain seq x y z
N MET A 1 -52.34 23.16 12.98
CA MET A 1 -53.71 22.78 12.54
C MET A 1 -53.51 21.63 11.54
N GLY A 2 -53.81 20.36 11.78
CA GLY A 2 -54.75 19.72 12.69
C GLY A 2 -55.64 18.77 11.87
N SER A 3 -55.21 17.51 11.74
CA SER A 3 -55.97 16.25 11.64
C SER A 3 -57.23 16.10 10.77
N THR A 4 -57.13 15.19 9.79
CA THR A 4 -57.99 14.02 9.47
C THR A 4 -59.48 13.96 9.89
N SER A 5 -60.33 13.53 8.92
CA SER A 5 -61.18 12.30 8.93
C SER A 5 -62.68 12.48 8.58
N PHE A 6 -63.34 11.33 8.25
CA PHE A 6 -64.77 11.04 7.92
C PHE A 6 -65.15 11.15 6.42
N LEU A 7 -65.89 10.26 5.72
CA LEU A 7 -66.76 9.06 5.93
C LEU A 7 -66.84 8.29 4.58
N LEU A 8 -66.71 6.95 4.53
CA LEU A 8 -67.77 5.91 4.60
C LEU A 8 -68.61 5.69 3.30
N SER A 9 -68.49 4.51 2.69
CA SER A 9 -69.63 3.69 2.18
C SER A 9 -69.20 2.28 1.72
N LEU A 10 -69.69 1.32 2.51
CA LEU A 10 -69.97 -0.11 2.34
C LEU A 10 -70.55 -0.57 0.97
N LEU A 11 -70.23 -1.80 0.47
CA LEU A 11 -71.08 -3.04 0.47
C LEU A 11 -70.62 -4.16 -0.54
N LEU A 12 -70.65 -5.42 -0.06
CA LEU A 12 -70.89 -6.76 -0.71
C LEU A 12 -69.77 -7.44 -1.55
N ILE A 13 -69.13 -8.54 -1.10
CA ILE A 13 -69.52 -9.98 -0.90
C ILE A 13 -69.46 -10.84 -2.19
N SER A 14 -68.50 -11.79 -2.31
CA SER A 14 -68.67 -13.25 -2.10
C SER A 14 -67.53 -14.14 -2.68
N GLN A 15 -66.95 -14.99 -1.83
CA GLN A 15 -66.63 -16.45 -1.93
C GLN A 15 -66.38 -17.12 -3.32
N GLN A 16 -65.63 -18.21 -3.52
CA GLN A 16 -64.79 -19.14 -2.74
C GLN A 16 -64.13 -20.13 -3.75
N LEU A 17 -62.95 -20.67 -3.38
CA LEU A 17 -62.47 -22.07 -3.55
C LEU A 17 -62.50 -22.77 -4.92
N ARG A 18 -61.34 -23.32 -5.34
CA ARG A 18 -61.07 -24.77 -5.21
C ARG A 18 -59.62 -25.16 -5.52
N SER A 19 -59.11 -25.97 -4.61
CA SER A 19 -57.93 -26.81 -4.63
C SER A 19 -58.15 -28.10 -5.44
N SER A 20 -57.07 -28.75 -5.87
CA SER A 20 -56.98 -30.21 -6.07
C SER A 20 -55.51 -30.69 -6.07
N ASN A 21 -55.18 -31.49 -5.06
CA ASN A 21 -54.05 -32.45 -5.01
C ASN A 21 -54.42 -33.71 -5.82
N VAL A 22 -53.43 -34.57 -6.16
CA VAL A 22 -53.40 -36.02 -5.81
C VAL A 22 -52.08 -36.72 -6.27
N SER A 23 -51.60 -37.57 -5.35
CA SER A 23 -50.57 -38.65 -5.22
C SER A 23 -50.10 -39.46 -6.44
N VAL A 24 -48.83 -39.93 -6.57
CA VAL A 24 -47.99 -40.98 -5.88
C VAL A 24 -48.35 -42.46 -6.18
N HIS A 25 -47.37 -43.21 -6.72
CA HIS A 25 -47.05 -44.66 -6.52
C HIS A 25 -45.80 -45.01 -7.36
N SER A 26 -45.02 -46.07 -7.17
CA SER A 26 -44.31 -46.70 -6.05
C SER A 26 -43.39 -47.78 -6.66
N SER A 27 -42.31 -48.10 -5.96
CA SER A 27 -41.21 -49.05 -6.22
C SER A 27 -41.55 -50.55 -6.35
N SER A 28 -40.67 -51.33 -6.99
CA SER A 28 -40.25 -52.68 -6.53
C SER A 28 -38.96 -53.19 -7.21
N THR A 29 -38.28 -54.09 -6.50
CA THR A 29 -36.86 -54.51 -6.54
C THR A 29 -36.66 -56.01 -6.90
N PHE A 30 -35.38 -56.45 -6.90
CA PHE A 30 -34.79 -57.83 -6.84
C PHE A 30 -34.50 -58.54 -8.20
N THR A 31 -33.37 -59.23 -8.51
CA THR A 31 -32.26 -59.87 -7.75
C THR A 31 -31.04 -60.20 -8.66
N GLY A 32 -29.82 -60.42 -8.10
CA GLY A 32 -28.55 -60.81 -8.78
C GLY A 32 -28.50 -62.26 -9.36
N ASN A 33 -27.51 -62.71 -10.14
CA ASN A 33 -26.06 -62.84 -9.88
C ASN A 33 -25.22 -63.16 -11.17
N VAL A 34 -24.02 -62.54 -11.29
CA VAL A 34 -22.64 -63.04 -11.65
C VAL A 34 -22.50 -64.24 -12.63
N THR A 35 -21.76 -64.25 -13.77
CA THR A 35 -20.28 -64.13 -13.98
C THR A 35 -19.85 -64.23 -15.48
N MET A 36 -18.62 -63.75 -15.77
CA MET A 36 -17.64 -64.12 -16.84
C MET A 36 -17.64 -63.38 -18.22
N SER A 37 -16.47 -62.75 -18.48
CA SER A 37 -15.93 -62.09 -19.68
C SER A 37 -15.45 -63.13 -20.75
N PRO A 38 -14.88 -62.80 -21.96
CA PRO A 38 -14.39 -61.50 -22.45
C PRO A 38 -14.64 -61.16 -23.95
N HIS A 39 -14.12 -59.98 -24.35
CA HIS A 39 -13.79 -59.47 -25.69
C HIS A 39 -14.72 -58.44 -26.33
N ALA A 40 -14.28 -57.17 -26.25
CA ALA A 40 -14.60 -56.12 -27.22
C ALA A 40 -13.31 -55.34 -27.57
N PRO A 41 -13.18 -54.81 -28.81
CA PRO A 41 -11.92 -54.37 -29.40
C PRO A 41 -11.55 -52.91 -29.08
N LYS A 42 -10.24 -52.62 -29.15
CA LYS A 42 -9.62 -51.31 -28.94
C LYS A 42 -9.86 -50.37 -30.14
N SER A 43 -10.20 -49.11 -29.85
CA SER A 43 -10.17 -47.98 -30.79
C SER A 43 -8.74 -47.40 -30.94
N PRO A 44 -8.42 -46.72 -32.07
CA PRO A 44 -7.05 -46.41 -32.45
C PRO A 44 -6.49 -45.13 -31.80
N VAL A 45 -5.18 -45.17 -31.57
CA VAL A 45 -4.33 -44.09 -31.02
C VAL A 45 -4.04 -43.05 -32.11
N SER A 46 -4.34 -41.79 -31.83
CA SER A 46 -3.92 -40.64 -32.64
C SER A 46 -2.46 -40.29 -32.33
N ARG A 47 -1.62 -40.21 -33.38
CA ARG A 47 -0.19 -39.85 -33.29
C ARG A 47 -0.04 -38.33 -33.21
N ILE A 48 0.66 -37.86 -32.18
CA ILE A 48 1.12 -36.46 -32.04
C ILE A 48 2.37 -36.26 -32.92
N PRO A 49 2.46 -35.19 -33.73
CA PRO A 49 3.66 -34.88 -34.51
C PRO A 49 4.83 -34.39 -33.63
N PRO A 50 6.10 -34.59 -34.04
CA PRO A 50 7.26 -34.27 -33.22
C PRO A 50 7.47 -32.75 -33.07
N ARG A 51 7.93 -32.36 -31.89
CA ARG A 51 8.28 -30.99 -31.48
C ARG A 51 9.48 -30.47 -32.31
N PRO A 52 9.47 -29.21 -32.77
CA PRO A 52 10.64 -28.61 -33.42
C PRO A 52 11.82 -28.47 -32.42
N PRO A 53 13.06 -28.51 -32.91
CA PRO A 53 14.25 -28.42 -32.06
C PRO A 53 14.39 -27.03 -31.43
N SER A 54 14.84 -27.00 -30.18
CA SER A 54 15.10 -25.77 -29.41
C SER A 54 16.23 -24.95 -30.05
N PRO A 55 16.14 -23.60 -30.04
CA PRO A 55 17.23 -22.75 -30.50
C PRO A 55 18.46 -22.89 -29.61
N SER A 56 19.64 -22.83 -30.23
CA SER A 56 20.94 -22.90 -29.56
C SER A 56 21.15 -21.71 -28.60
N PRO A 57 21.84 -21.92 -27.46
CA PRO A 57 22.13 -20.84 -26.52
C PRO A 57 23.09 -19.80 -27.15
N PRO A 58 22.99 -18.52 -26.77
CA PRO A 58 23.90 -17.48 -27.23
C PRO A 58 25.33 -17.73 -26.71
N PRO A 59 26.36 -17.24 -27.42
CA PRO A 59 27.73 -17.36 -26.97
C PRO A 59 27.97 -16.60 -25.66
N PRO A 60 28.93 -17.04 -24.82
CA PRO A 60 29.24 -16.36 -23.57
C PRO A 60 29.79 -14.95 -23.84
N PRO A 61 29.52 -13.97 -22.96
CA PRO A 61 30.06 -12.62 -23.09
C PRO A 61 31.59 -12.63 -23.01
N ALA A 62 32.21 -11.81 -23.86
CA ALA A 62 33.66 -11.63 -23.88
C ALA A 62 34.15 -11.08 -22.52
N THR A 63 35.19 -11.71 -21.99
CA THR A 63 35.91 -11.29 -20.78
C THR A 63 36.55 -9.91 -21.00
N MET A 64 35.99 -8.88 -20.37
CA MET A 64 36.67 -7.58 -20.27
C MET A 64 37.77 -7.68 -19.21
N SER A 65 39.01 -7.40 -19.63
CA SER A 65 40.15 -7.24 -18.74
C SER A 65 40.01 -5.96 -17.90
N PRO A 66 40.51 -5.93 -16.64
CA PRO A 66 40.34 -4.78 -15.77
C PRO A 66 41.15 -3.56 -16.23
N ALA A 67 40.51 -2.40 -16.25
CA ALA A 67 41.15 -1.11 -16.49
C ALA A 67 42.06 -0.72 -15.29
N PRO A 68 43.23 -0.09 -15.52
CA PRO A 68 44.14 0.30 -14.45
C PRO A 68 43.62 1.53 -13.67
N ALA A 69 43.94 1.56 -12.38
CA ALA A 69 43.56 2.60 -11.43
C ALA A 69 44.16 3.99 -11.78
N PRO A 70 43.43 5.10 -11.52
CA PRO A 70 43.96 6.44 -11.75
C PRO A 70 44.89 6.89 -10.61
N SER A 71 46.07 7.36 -11.00
CA SER A 71 47.09 7.99 -10.17
C SER A 71 46.76 9.45 -9.84
N SER A 72 47.10 9.86 -8.62
CA SER A 72 46.98 11.20 -8.03
C SER A 72 47.63 12.34 -8.86
N PRO A 73 47.10 13.57 -8.82
CA PRO A 73 47.83 14.72 -9.37
C PRO A 73 48.54 15.54 -8.27
N SER A 74 49.83 15.74 -8.49
CA SER A 74 50.69 16.71 -7.79
C SER A 74 50.76 18.05 -8.52
N ASN A 75 50.84 19.12 -7.73
CA ASN A 75 51.20 20.52 -8.02
C ASN A 75 51.96 20.81 -9.33
N SER A 76 51.51 21.86 -10.04
CA SER A 76 52.42 22.86 -10.62
C SER A 76 51.69 24.18 -10.90
N THR A 77 52.47 25.26 -10.88
CA THR A 77 52.12 26.67 -10.67
C THR A 77 52.11 27.48 -11.97
N ALA A 78 51.28 28.55 -11.97
CA ALA A 78 51.39 29.84 -12.71
C ALA A 78 51.02 29.89 -14.22
N PRO A 79 50.77 31.08 -14.83
CA PRO A 79 50.42 32.42 -14.29
C PRO A 79 49.13 33.05 -14.93
N ALA A 80 48.71 34.21 -14.39
CA ALA A 80 47.60 35.06 -14.88
C ALA A 80 47.89 35.71 -16.26
N PRO A 81 46.84 36.14 -16.99
CA PRO A 81 46.77 37.57 -17.32
C PRO A 81 45.36 38.22 -17.42
N SER A 82 45.31 39.49 -16.99
CA SER A 82 44.60 40.69 -17.50
C SER A 82 43.15 40.64 -18.04
N SER A 83 42.31 41.50 -17.44
CA SER A 83 41.03 42.02 -17.96
C SER A 83 41.18 42.92 -19.20
N PRO A 84 40.08 43.16 -19.94
CA PRO A 84 39.61 44.55 -20.07
C PRO A 84 38.08 44.77 -20.09
N SER A 85 37.69 45.90 -19.46
CA SER A 85 36.61 46.89 -19.73
C SER A 85 35.26 46.52 -20.40
N ASN A 86 34.19 46.68 -19.61
CA ASN A 86 33.08 47.65 -19.68
C ASN A 86 32.22 47.84 -20.97
N SER A 87 30.92 47.52 -20.90
CA SER A 87 29.82 48.41 -21.33
C SER A 87 28.43 47.98 -20.81
N THR A 88 27.86 48.85 -19.98
CA THR A 88 26.45 49.17 -19.63
C THR A 88 25.26 48.53 -20.37
N ALA A 89 24.26 48.09 -19.60
CA ALA A 89 22.86 48.55 -19.71
C ALA A 89 22.07 48.26 -18.40
N GLN A 90 21.35 49.28 -17.92
CA GLN A 90 20.57 49.37 -16.67
C GLN A 90 19.27 48.54 -16.66
N ALA A 91 18.85 48.15 -15.46
CA ALA A 91 17.45 47.96 -15.06
C ALA A 91 17.24 48.51 -13.63
N PRO A 92 16.02 48.97 -13.27
CA PRO A 92 15.84 50.10 -12.36
C PRO A 92 15.75 49.75 -10.86
N GLU A 93 16.11 50.76 -10.06
CA GLU A 93 16.07 50.83 -8.60
C GLU A 93 14.65 50.82 -8.04
N VAL A 94 14.46 50.08 -6.94
CA VAL A 94 13.40 50.35 -5.95
C VAL A 94 14.07 50.66 -4.61
N SER A 95 13.80 51.88 -4.16
CA SER A 95 14.26 52.57 -2.96
C SER A 95 14.10 51.77 -1.66
N THR A 96 15.20 51.57 -0.93
CA THR A 96 15.20 51.18 0.49
C THR A 96 15.39 52.41 1.38
N GLY A 97 14.28 52.90 1.94
CA GLY A 97 14.28 53.89 3.02
C GLY A 97 14.66 53.23 4.34
N THR A 98 15.72 53.73 4.96
CA THR A 98 16.19 53.35 6.29
C THR A 98 15.38 54.11 7.34
N THR A 99 14.74 53.41 8.28
CA THR A 99 14.33 53.98 9.57
C THR A 99 14.75 53.05 10.70
N ASN A 100 15.66 53.56 11.54
CA ASN A 100 16.00 53.01 12.84
C ASN A 100 14.74 52.93 13.72
N SER A 101 14.43 51.74 14.22
CA SER A 101 13.77 51.59 15.50
C SER A 101 14.35 50.37 16.21
N SER A 102 14.97 50.64 17.36
CA SER A 102 15.49 49.65 18.29
C SER A 102 14.33 48.81 18.85
N ALA A 103 14.19 47.58 18.38
CA ALA A 103 13.37 46.57 19.03
C ALA A 103 14.22 45.84 20.08
N ALA A 104 13.69 45.77 21.30
CA ALA A 104 14.20 44.94 22.39
C ALA A 104 14.35 43.47 21.92
N PRO A 105 15.31 42.70 22.48
CA PRO A 105 15.42 41.29 22.14
C PRO A 105 14.11 40.61 22.53
N GLU A 106 13.49 39.93 21.57
CA GLU A 106 12.38 39.02 21.87
C GLU A 106 12.82 38.03 22.96
N PRO A 107 11.94 37.71 23.92
CA PRO A 107 12.26 36.71 24.93
C PRO A 107 12.52 35.41 24.18
N GLY A 108 13.74 34.88 24.35
CA GLY A 108 14.14 33.61 23.79
C GLY A 108 13.03 32.60 24.03
N VAL A 109 12.56 31.98 22.95
CA VAL A 109 11.75 30.78 23.04
C VAL A 109 12.59 29.82 23.88
N SER A 110 12.21 29.67 25.15
CA SER A 110 12.76 28.63 25.98
C SER A 110 12.41 27.34 25.25
N ASP A 111 13.43 26.70 24.69
CA ASP A 111 13.36 25.31 24.32
C ASP A 111 12.94 24.59 25.61
N THR A 112 11.65 24.31 25.73
CA THR A 112 11.17 23.35 26.71
C THR A 112 11.63 22.01 26.18
N SER A 113 12.92 21.72 26.41
CA SER A 113 13.43 20.36 26.33
C SER A 113 12.52 19.55 27.23
N SER A 114 11.57 18.85 26.63
CA SER A 114 10.77 17.85 27.34
C SER A 114 11.78 16.97 28.04
N ASN A 115 11.70 16.91 29.36
CA ASN A 115 12.65 16.23 30.24
C ASN A 115 12.54 14.71 30.04
N MET A 116 12.84 14.25 28.83
CA MET A 116 12.77 12.86 28.44
C MET A 116 14.07 12.18 28.82
N THR A 117 13.97 11.00 29.42
CA THR A 117 15.12 10.19 29.80
C THR A 117 15.63 9.44 28.57
N GLU A 118 16.92 9.62 28.27
CA GLU A 118 17.60 8.91 27.19
C GLU A 118 18.01 7.50 27.61
N PHE A 119 17.79 6.54 26.72
CA PHE A 119 18.28 5.18 26.79
C PHE A 119 19.08 4.90 25.51
N ASN A 120 20.34 5.32 25.51
CA ASN A 120 21.22 5.19 24.35
C ASN A 120 21.68 3.74 24.19
N VAL A 121 21.41 3.13 23.03
CA VAL A 121 21.71 1.70 22.81
C VAL A 121 23.20 1.35 22.97
N LEU A 122 24.10 2.32 22.79
CA LEU A 122 25.54 2.14 23.03
C LEU A 122 25.87 1.89 24.51
N GLU A 123 25.13 2.52 25.43
CA GLU A 123 25.28 2.31 26.87
C GLU A 123 24.76 0.94 27.32
N TYR A 124 23.96 0.29 26.46
CA TYR A 124 23.47 -1.08 26.62
C TYR A 124 24.29 -2.11 25.84
N GLY A 125 25.46 -1.70 25.31
CA GLY A 125 26.43 -2.60 24.70
C GLY A 125 26.31 -2.78 23.18
N ALA A 126 25.50 -1.97 22.49
CA ALA A 126 25.52 -1.95 21.03
C ALA A 126 26.88 -1.47 20.52
N LEU A 127 27.40 -2.10 19.47
CA LEU A 127 28.62 -1.65 18.80
C LEU A 127 28.35 -0.64 17.70
N GLY A 128 27.22 -0.76 16.99
CA GLY A 128 26.84 0.19 15.95
C GLY A 128 27.81 0.20 14.75
N ASP A 129 28.45 -0.95 14.46
CA ASP A 129 29.42 -1.14 13.37
C ASP A 129 28.80 -1.67 12.06
N GLY A 130 27.48 -1.93 12.07
CA GLY A 130 26.70 -2.45 10.94
C GLY A 130 26.84 -3.96 10.71
N VAL A 131 27.59 -4.66 11.55
CA VAL A 131 27.93 -6.08 11.35
C VAL A 131 27.62 -6.91 12.60
N THR A 132 27.88 -6.37 13.77
CA THR A 132 27.63 -7.03 15.05
C THR A 132 26.14 -7.02 15.36
N ASN A 133 25.61 -8.16 15.80
CA ASN A 133 24.22 -8.28 16.21
C ASN A 133 23.96 -7.47 17.50
N ASP A 134 23.35 -6.30 17.33
CA ASP A 134 23.06 -5.33 18.40
C ASP A 134 21.67 -5.55 19.03
N THR A 135 20.92 -6.59 18.65
CA THR A 135 19.53 -6.82 19.09
C THR A 135 19.38 -6.83 20.61
N GLN A 136 20.32 -7.44 21.34
CA GLN A 136 20.22 -7.53 22.80
C GLN A 136 20.32 -6.15 23.45
N ALA A 137 21.20 -5.28 22.95
CA ALA A 137 21.35 -3.92 23.45
C ALA A 137 20.07 -3.10 23.22
N PHE A 138 19.43 -3.25 22.06
CA PHE A 138 18.12 -2.63 21.79
C PHE A 138 17.02 -3.18 22.71
N ALA A 139 16.99 -4.49 22.94
CA ALA A 139 16.01 -5.12 23.82
C ALA A 139 16.16 -4.65 25.28
N ASP A 140 17.39 -4.53 25.77
CA ASP A 140 17.67 -4.08 27.14
C ASP A 140 17.39 -2.59 27.32
N ALA A 141 17.80 -1.75 26.35
CA ALA A 141 17.46 -0.32 26.33
C ALA A 141 15.94 -0.12 26.31
N TRP A 142 15.22 -0.86 25.46
CA TRP A 142 13.76 -0.84 25.42
C TRP A 142 13.13 -1.23 26.74
N LYS A 143 13.58 -2.33 27.35
CA LYS A 143 13.04 -2.81 28.62
C LYS A 143 13.22 -1.77 29.73
N ALA A 144 14.37 -1.12 29.78
CA ALA A 144 14.66 -0.07 30.75
C ALA A 144 13.81 1.19 30.50
N ALA A 145 13.74 1.65 29.24
CA ALA A 145 12.94 2.80 28.84
C ALA A 145 11.44 2.59 29.11
N CYS A 146 10.93 1.38 28.84
CA CYS A 146 9.51 1.04 28.95
C CYS A 146 8.99 1.08 30.40
N ALA A 147 9.90 1.04 31.38
CA ALA A 147 9.61 1.08 32.80
C ALA A 147 9.59 2.48 33.42
N VAL A 148 9.85 3.55 32.65
CA VAL A 148 9.86 4.93 33.16
C VAL A 148 9.00 5.86 32.30
N ASP A 149 8.49 6.94 32.89
CA ASP A 149 7.75 7.97 32.15
C ASP A 149 8.70 8.83 31.30
N TYR A 150 8.20 9.31 30.16
CA TYR A 150 8.89 10.21 29.25
C TYR A 150 10.27 9.66 28.84
N ALA A 151 10.32 8.49 28.21
CA ALA A 151 11.56 7.82 27.84
C ALA A 151 11.77 7.76 26.33
N TYR A 152 13.03 7.74 25.89
CA TYR A 152 13.35 7.35 24.52
C TYR A 152 14.52 6.38 24.42
N VAL A 153 14.33 5.31 23.64
CA VAL A 153 15.44 4.49 23.14
C VAL A 153 16.10 5.23 22.00
N HIS A 154 17.42 5.39 22.02
CA HIS A 154 18.15 6.20 21.05
C HIS A 154 19.17 5.37 20.27
N ALA A 155 19.00 5.33 18.95
CA ALA A 155 20.00 4.89 17.98
C ALA A 155 20.69 6.14 17.38
N PRO A 156 21.87 6.54 17.90
CA PRO A 156 22.50 7.82 17.58
C PRO A 156 23.09 7.89 16.16
N VAL A 157 23.24 9.12 15.68
CA VAL A 157 23.91 9.44 14.40
C VAL A 157 25.36 8.94 14.37
N GLY A 158 25.83 8.52 13.19
CA GLY A 158 27.20 8.05 12.99
C GLY A 158 27.40 6.55 13.22
N TYR A 159 26.35 5.83 13.61
CA TYR A 159 26.36 4.40 13.87
C TYR A 159 25.35 3.66 12.99
N SER A 160 25.67 2.39 12.72
CA SER A 160 24.83 1.44 11.99
C SER A 160 24.58 0.22 12.87
N PHE A 161 23.33 -0.07 13.21
CA PHE A 161 22.99 -1.13 14.15
C PHE A 161 22.35 -2.31 13.42
N LEU A 162 23.03 -3.47 13.39
CA LEU A 162 22.43 -4.68 12.84
C LEU A 162 21.50 -5.30 13.87
N VAL A 163 20.19 -5.22 13.63
CA VAL A 163 19.16 -5.71 14.54
C VAL A 163 18.44 -6.88 13.89
N TYR A 164 18.53 -8.04 14.51
CA TYR A 164 17.81 -9.26 14.16
C TYR A 164 16.32 -9.15 14.53
N PRO A 165 15.46 -10.04 14.00
CA PRO A 165 14.01 -10.02 14.24
C PRO A 165 13.69 -9.98 15.73
N THR A 166 12.90 -8.99 16.15
CA THR A 166 12.63 -8.75 17.57
C THR A 166 11.27 -8.11 17.81
N THR A 167 10.72 -8.35 19.00
CA THR A 167 9.46 -7.76 19.44
C THR A 167 9.68 -6.89 20.67
N PHE A 168 9.41 -5.60 20.51
CA PHE A 168 9.35 -4.60 21.56
C PHE A 168 7.95 -4.57 22.17
N LYS A 169 7.80 -5.24 23.33
CA LYS A 169 6.49 -5.41 24.00
C LYS A 169 6.24 -4.34 25.04
N GLY A 170 4.99 -3.88 25.09
CA GLY A 170 4.44 -3.09 26.19
C GLY A 170 3.63 -3.93 27.19
N PRO A 171 2.80 -3.27 28.03
CA PRO A 171 2.57 -1.83 28.05
C PRO A 171 3.81 -1.08 28.57
N CYS A 172 4.10 0.07 27.99
CA CYS A 172 5.07 1.03 28.53
C CYS A 172 4.35 2.13 29.29
N LEU A 173 5.09 2.85 30.12
CA LEU A 173 4.61 4.07 30.76
C LEU A 173 4.46 5.23 29.75
N LEU A 174 4.26 6.45 30.24
CA LEU A 174 3.84 7.58 29.39
C LEU A 174 4.95 8.01 28.41
N ASN A 175 4.55 8.38 27.18
CA ASN A 175 5.41 9.01 26.18
C ASN A 175 6.70 8.24 25.82
N MET A 176 6.56 6.94 25.53
CA MET A 176 7.64 6.13 24.95
C MET A 176 7.98 6.60 23.53
N THR A 177 9.28 6.77 23.25
CA THR A 177 9.79 7.10 21.92
C THR A 177 10.91 6.16 21.49
N PHE A 178 10.91 5.75 20.22
CA PHE A 178 12.02 5.08 19.57
C PHE A 178 12.67 6.06 18.60
N LYS A 179 13.82 6.61 18.98
CA LYS A 179 14.51 7.69 18.27
C LYS A 179 15.64 7.12 17.42
N VAL A 180 15.54 7.30 16.11
CA VAL A 180 16.51 6.81 15.11
C VAL A 180 17.15 7.99 14.39
N ASP A 181 18.37 8.34 14.78
CA ASP A 181 19.19 9.35 14.09
C ASP A 181 20.37 8.72 13.32
N GLY A 182 20.77 7.49 13.67
CA GLY A 182 21.70 6.66 12.90
C GLY A 182 21.00 5.77 11.87
N THR A 183 21.58 4.59 11.63
CA THR A 183 20.99 3.58 10.74
C THR A 183 20.68 2.30 11.52
N VAL A 184 19.48 1.75 11.36
CA VAL A 184 19.10 0.42 11.84
C VAL A 184 18.98 -0.49 10.63
N LEU A 185 19.69 -1.62 10.64
CA LEU A 185 19.84 -2.55 9.53
C LEU A 185 19.20 -3.90 9.87
N ALA A 186 18.43 -4.46 8.94
CA ALA A 186 17.95 -5.83 9.06
C ALA A 186 19.02 -6.83 8.56
N PRO A 187 19.05 -8.09 9.03
CA PRO A 187 19.94 -9.10 8.46
C PRO A 187 19.54 -9.43 7.01
N PRO A 188 20.46 -9.30 6.04
CA PRO A 188 20.16 -9.54 4.62
C PRO A 188 20.01 -11.04 4.29
N GLU A 189 20.62 -11.92 5.08
CA GLU A 189 20.63 -13.36 4.84
C GLU A 189 19.31 -14.00 5.28
N THR A 190 18.62 -14.67 4.34
CA THR A 190 17.31 -15.32 4.59
C THR A 190 17.39 -16.46 5.61
N SER A 191 18.57 -17.05 5.81
CA SER A 191 18.83 -18.11 6.79
C SER A 191 18.62 -17.65 8.23
N VAL A 192 19.00 -16.41 8.56
CA VAL A 192 18.86 -15.82 9.92
C VAL A 192 17.39 -15.84 10.37
N TRP A 193 16.47 -15.58 9.44
CA TRP A 193 15.05 -15.49 9.72
C TRP A 193 14.42 -16.85 10.00
N ASN A 194 14.97 -17.93 9.42
CA ASN A 194 14.46 -19.29 9.61
C ASN A 194 14.64 -19.81 11.04
N GLU A 195 15.63 -19.28 11.75
CA GLU A 195 16.01 -19.68 13.10
C GLU A 195 15.22 -18.92 14.19
N THR A 196 14.45 -17.90 13.81
CA THR A 196 13.69 -17.07 14.75
C THR A 196 12.22 -17.51 14.85
N SER A 197 11.58 -17.20 15.99
CA SER A 197 10.15 -17.46 16.22
C SER A 197 9.21 -16.45 15.56
N VAL A 198 9.75 -15.34 15.03
CA VAL A 198 9.00 -14.23 14.42
C VAL A 198 9.51 -14.07 12.99
N LYS A 199 8.98 -14.88 12.07
CA LYS A 199 9.51 -14.98 10.70
C LYS A 199 8.94 -13.92 9.77
N ASP A 200 7.76 -13.42 10.11
CA ASP A 200 6.99 -12.54 9.23
C ASP A 200 7.22 -11.05 9.55
N HIS A 201 7.85 -10.73 10.68
CA HIS A 201 8.08 -9.36 11.14
C HIS A 201 9.55 -9.15 11.55
N TRP A 202 10.10 -7.98 11.22
CA TRP A 202 11.43 -7.56 11.67
C TRP A 202 11.39 -6.81 13.00
N LEU A 203 10.90 -5.57 13.01
CA LEU A 203 10.75 -4.73 14.20
C LEU A 203 9.26 -4.67 14.55
N GLU A 204 8.81 -5.56 15.44
CA GLU A 204 7.43 -5.55 15.92
C GLU A 204 7.32 -4.77 17.23
N PHE A 205 6.45 -3.77 17.25
CA PHE A 205 5.99 -3.06 18.44
C PHE A 205 4.60 -3.57 18.81
N SER A 206 4.44 -4.13 20.00
CA SER A 206 3.22 -4.82 20.39
C SER A 206 2.63 -4.25 21.68
N LYS A 207 1.34 -3.87 21.62
CA LYS A 207 0.56 -3.36 22.77
C LYS A 207 1.18 -2.13 23.44
N VAL A 208 1.57 -1.15 22.62
CA VAL A 208 2.25 0.07 23.06
C VAL A 208 1.55 1.33 22.53
N SER A 209 1.77 2.44 23.23
CA SER A 209 1.48 3.81 22.78
C SER A 209 2.80 4.54 22.69
N MET A 210 3.19 5.00 21.51
CA MET A 210 4.56 5.45 21.29
C MET A 210 4.76 6.32 20.05
N ILE A 211 5.96 6.89 19.94
CA ILE A 211 6.43 7.65 18.79
C ILE A 211 7.67 6.95 18.20
N ILE A 212 7.72 6.73 16.89
CA ILE A 212 8.98 6.57 16.15
C ILE A 212 9.34 7.92 15.54
N GLN A 213 10.56 8.40 15.79
CA GLN A 213 11.04 9.64 15.19
C GLN A 213 12.55 9.65 14.97
N GLY A 214 13.03 10.69 14.29
CA GLY A 214 14.45 10.94 14.09
C GLY A 214 14.74 11.18 12.62
N THR A 215 15.99 11.53 12.32
CA THR A 215 16.42 11.85 10.94
C THR A 215 17.14 10.70 10.25
N GLY A 216 17.26 9.57 10.96
CA GLY A 216 17.98 8.38 10.53
C GLY A 216 17.18 7.47 9.60
N THR A 217 17.77 6.29 9.36
CA THR A 217 17.29 5.31 8.39
C THR A 217 17.02 3.97 9.05
N ILE A 218 15.91 3.33 8.67
CA ILE A 218 15.58 1.94 8.98
C ILE A 218 15.63 1.17 7.64
N ASP A 219 16.68 0.39 7.41
CA ASP A 219 16.93 -0.31 6.14
C ASP A 219 16.69 -1.81 6.28
N GLY A 220 15.72 -2.33 5.53
CA GLY A 220 15.35 -3.74 5.49
C GLY A 220 16.31 -4.63 4.72
N GLN A 221 17.25 -4.10 3.93
CA GLN A 221 18.18 -4.91 3.13
C GLN A 221 17.50 -6.04 2.33
N GLY A 222 16.37 -5.73 1.67
CA GLY A 222 15.46 -6.69 1.03
C GLY A 222 15.95 -7.38 -0.24
N GLN A 223 17.13 -7.04 -0.77
CA GLN A 223 17.60 -7.48 -2.08
C GLN A 223 17.60 -9.00 -2.26
N ASN A 224 18.03 -9.75 -1.24
CA ASN A 224 18.05 -11.21 -1.28
C ASN A 224 16.62 -11.79 -1.35
N TRP A 225 15.68 -11.21 -0.60
CA TRP A 225 14.27 -11.63 -0.61
C TRP A 225 13.62 -11.39 -1.97
N TRP A 226 13.92 -10.27 -2.61
CA TRP A 226 13.41 -9.96 -3.93
C TRP A 226 13.96 -10.89 -5.00
N ALA A 227 15.25 -11.24 -4.93
CA ALA A 227 15.89 -12.18 -5.84
C ALA A 227 15.32 -13.61 -5.71
N GLU A 228 14.96 -14.01 -4.49
CA GLU A 228 14.37 -15.33 -4.19
C GLU A 228 12.83 -15.38 -4.42
N SER A 229 12.18 -14.26 -4.71
CA SER A 229 10.73 -14.22 -4.90
C SER A 229 10.27 -14.94 -6.17
N CYS A 230 9.13 -15.64 -6.07
CA CYS A 230 8.48 -16.24 -7.24
C CYS A 230 7.90 -15.19 -8.21
N LYS A 231 7.70 -13.95 -7.75
CA LYS A 231 7.25 -12.82 -8.58
C LYS A 231 8.39 -12.31 -9.48
N THR A 232 9.63 -12.50 -9.05
CA THR A 232 10.84 -12.20 -9.85
C THR A 232 11.17 -13.37 -10.78
N ASN A 233 11.12 -14.61 -10.27
CA ASN A 233 11.33 -15.81 -11.08
C ASN A 233 10.33 -16.90 -10.66
N SER A 234 9.42 -17.27 -11.57
CA SER A 234 8.36 -18.25 -11.32
C SER A 234 8.85 -19.66 -10.95
N SER A 235 10.13 -19.98 -11.15
CA SER A 235 10.75 -21.24 -10.69
C SER A 235 11.10 -21.23 -9.21
N ASN A 236 11.15 -20.07 -8.56
CA ASN A 236 11.36 -19.96 -7.12
C ASN A 236 10.10 -20.36 -6.35
N ALA A 237 10.27 -20.77 -5.08
CA ALA A 237 9.15 -20.95 -4.18
C ALA A 237 8.48 -19.59 -3.88
N CYS A 238 7.15 -19.54 -3.90
CA CYS A 238 6.43 -18.36 -3.42
C CYS A 238 6.51 -18.30 -1.90
N LYS A 239 7.50 -17.56 -1.40
CA LYS A 239 7.70 -17.27 0.01
C LYS A 239 7.59 -15.77 0.22
N ASP A 240 6.88 -15.38 1.27
CA ASP A 240 6.80 -13.99 1.69
C ASP A 240 8.06 -13.61 2.48
N GLY A 241 8.51 -12.38 2.30
CA GLY A 241 9.54 -11.78 3.15
C GLY A 241 8.95 -11.14 4.40
N PRO A 242 9.77 -10.81 5.40
CA PRO A 242 9.30 -10.13 6.61
C PRO A 242 8.90 -8.68 6.33
N THR A 243 7.94 -8.18 7.09
CA THR A 243 7.60 -6.75 7.15
C THR A 243 8.58 -6.01 8.05
N ALA A 244 9.10 -4.86 7.61
CA ALA A 244 10.16 -4.14 8.32
C ALA A 244 9.70 -3.58 9.68
N ILE A 245 8.59 -2.84 9.72
CA ILE A 245 8.07 -2.25 10.96
C ILE A 245 6.61 -2.63 11.11
N VAL A 246 6.26 -3.25 12.24
CA VAL A 246 4.89 -3.70 12.53
C VAL A 246 4.41 -3.14 13.86
N PHE A 247 3.28 -2.47 13.85
CA PHE A 247 2.54 -2.10 15.06
C PHE A 247 1.35 -3.03 15.24
N ASN A 248 1.41 -3.89 16.26
CA ASN A 248 0.40 -4.90 16.51
C ASN A 248 -0.37 -4.59 17.80
N ALA A 249 -1.69 -4.43 17.70
CA ALA A 249 -2.57 -4.10 18.81
C ALA A 249 -2.13 -2.84 19.59
N CYS A 250 -1.66 -1.81 18.88
CA CYS A 250 -1.15 -0.57 19.45
C CYS A 250 -2.20 0.55 19.43
N THR A 251 -2.02 1.55 20.28
CA THR A 251 -2.90 2.72 20.36
C THR A 251 -2.08 3.99 20.35
N ASN A 252 -2.53 5.06 19.69
CA ASN A 252 -1.85 6.36 19.69
C ASN A 252 -0.38 6.25 19.25
N VAL A 253 -0.18 5.73 18.04
CA VAL A 253 1.15 5.59 17.42
C VAL A 253 1.43 6.77 16.50
N THR A 254 2.60 7.38 16.64
CA THR A 254 3.10 8.36 15.67
C THR A 254 4.40 7.88 15.03
N VAL A 255 4.51 7.94 13.70
CA VAL A 255 5.75 7.72 12.96
C VAL A 255 6.07 8.99 12.17
N LYS A 256 7.24 9.60 12.40
CA LYS A 256 7.60 10.87 11.75
C LYS A 256 9.08 11.03 11.45
N TYR A 257 9.41 11.78 10.41
CA TYR A 257 10.77 12.22 10.03
C TYR A 257 11.77 11.15 9.58
N VAL A 258 11.55 9.88 9.93
CA VAL A 258 12.45 8.78 9.57
C VAL A 258 12.37 8.41 8.08
N THR A 259 13.47 7.84 7.59
CA THR A 259 13.51 7.15 6.30
C THR A 259 13.40 5.64 6.50
N ILE A 260 12.54 4.96 5.74
CA ILE A 260 12.40 3.50 5.73
C ILE A 260 12.78 2.99 4.34
N LEU A 261 13.82 2.18 4.23
CA LEU A 261 14.39 1.74 2.96
C LEU A 261 14.30 0.23 2.78
N ASN A 262 14.14 -0.19 1.53
CA ASN A 262 14.42 -1.53 1.03
C ASN A 262 13.84 -2.65 1.92
N SER A 263 12.58 -2.51 2.34
CA SER A 263 11.94 -3.58 3.10
C SER A 263 11.91 -4.89 2.31
N GLN A 264 12.11 -6.01 3.00
CA GLN A 264 12.06 -7.34 2.40
C GLN A 264 10.68 -7.62 1.78
N GLN A 265 9.62 -7.14 2.44
CA GLN A 265 8.25 -7.11 1.95
C GLN A 265 7.67 -5.72 2.26
N MET A 266 6.66 -5.59 3.13
CA MET A 266 6.03 -4.31 3.44
C MET A 266 6.92 -3.44 4.35
N HIS A 267 6.91 -2.11 4.19
CA HIS A 267 7.78 -1.23 4.97
C HIS A 267 7.19 -0.91 6.36
N LEU A 268 5.91 -0.54 6.41
CA LEU A 268 5.25 -0.13 7.65
C LEU A 268 3.84 -0.72 7.72
N ALA A 269 3.57 -1.59 8.68
CA ALA A 269 2.25 -2.19 8.88
C ALA A 269 1.63 -1.81 10.23
N PHE A 270 0.32 -1.56 10.20
CA PHE A 270 -0.51 -1.36 11.38
C PHE A 270 -1.59 -2.42 11.44
N GLU A 271 -1.51 -3.26 12.47
CA GLU A 271 -2.44 -4.36 12.70
C GLU A 271 -3.22 -4.13 13.98
N LYS A 272 -4.56 -4.21 13.89
CA LYS A 272 -5.46 -4.13 15.06
C LYS A 272 -5.20 -2.88 15.92
N SER A 273 -4.81 -1.78 15.27
CA SER A 273 -4.28 -0.59 15.93
C SER A 273 -5.20 0.62 15.74
N VAL A 274 -5.21 1.54 16.70
CA VAL A 274 -6.13 2.69 16.73
C VAL A 274 -5.38 3.98 17.02
N GLY A 275 -5.74 5.08 16.35
CA GLY A 275 -5.13 6.38 16.58
C GLY A 275 -3.71 6.40 16.01
N ILE A 276 -3.61 6.37 14.69
CA ILE A 276 -2.35 6.25 13.97
C ILE A 276 -2.06 7.57 13.26
N MET A 277 -0.84 8.10 13.44
CA MET A 277 -0.35 9.25 12.71
C MET A 277 0.98 8.92 12.02
N VAL A 278 1.01 9.01 10.70
CA VAL A 278 2.24 8.95 9.92
C VAL A 278 2.45 10.31 9.26
N ASN A 279 3.57 10.96 9.54
CA ASN A 279 3.80 12.33 9.09
C ASN A 279 5.25 12.59 8.67
N SER A 280 5.46 13.13 7.48
CA SER A 280 6.79 13.59 7.05
C SER A 280 7.83 12.47 7.05
N ILE A 281 7.47 11.30 6.52
CA ILE A 281 8.40 10.18 6.34
C ILE A 281 8.78 10.01 4.88
N ASN A 282 9.88 9.32 4.64
CA ASN A 282 10.30 8.88 3.31
C ASN A 282 10.36 7.34 3.28
N ILE A 283 9.65 6.72 2.34
CA ILE A 283 9.69 5.27 2.11
C ILE A 283 10.19 5.03 0.69
N SER A 284 11.24 4.21 0.54
CA SER A 284 11.80 3.91 -0.78
C SER A 284 12.28 2.46 -0.92
N ALA A 285 11.89 1.84 -2.04
CA ALA A 285 12.46 0.62 -2.59
C ALA A 285 12.41 0.67 -4.13
N PRO A 286 13.15 -0.19 -4.86
CA PRO A 286 13.07 -0.25 -6.32
C PRO A 286 11.64 -0.46 -6.85
N GLY A 287 11.29 0.15 -7.98
CA GLY A 287 9.94 0.04 -8.55
C GLY A 287 9.54 -1.36 -9.03
N ASP A 288 10.50 -2.29 -9.07
CA ASP A 288 10.35 -3.70 -9.43
C ASP A 288 10.51 -4.65 -8.23
N SER A 289 10.69 -4.13 -6.99
CA SER A 289 10.79 -4.98 -5.81
C SER A 289 9.42 -5.58 -5.44
N PRO A 290 9.28 -6.92 -5.40
CA PRO A 290 8.00 -7.57 -5.26
C PRO A 290 7.40 -7.40 -3.86
N ASN A 291 6.10 -7.10 -3.79
CA ASN A 291 5.32 -7.06 -2.54
C ASN A 291 5.84 -6.04 -1.51
N THR A 292 6.45 -4.95 -2.00
CA THR A 292 7.05 -3.93 -1.15
C THR A 292 6.10 -2.80 -0.80
N ASP A 293 4.93 -3.11 -0.24
CA ASP A 293 3.96 -2.07 0.12
C ASP A 293 4.63 -1.01 1.02
N GLY A 294 4.26 0.26 0.83
CA GLY A 294 4.73 1.37 1.66
C GLY A 294 4.11 1.30 3.05
N ILE A 295 2.81 1.59 3.13
CA ILE A 295 2.05 1.54 4.39
C ILE A 295 0.89 0.55 4.25
N HIS A 296 0.86 -0.45 5.12
CA HIS A 296 -0.18 -1.48 5.17
C HIS A 296 -1.09 -1.29 6.39
N LEU A 297 -2.41 -1.24 6.18
CA LEU A 297 -3.42 -1.05 7.22
C LEU A 297 -4.36 -2.26 7.28
N GLN A 298 -4.37 -2.97 8.41
CA GLN A 298 -5.23 -4.15 8.62
C GLN A 298 -5.90 -4.07 9.98
N ASN A 299 -7.24 -4.02 10.02
CA ASN A 299 -7.99 -3.71 11.24
C ASN A 299 -7.51 -2.41 11.93
N ALA A 300 -7.20 -1.38 11.13
CA ALA A 300 -6.66 -0.11 11.63
C ALA A 300 -7.73 0.98 11.60
N THR A 301 -7.91 1.71 12.70
CA THR A 301 -8.94 2.77 12.76
C THR A 301 -8.40 4.10 13.27
N SER A 302 -9.02 5.20 12.83
CA SER A 302 -8.57 6.57 13.13
C SER A 302 -7.11 6.79 12.68
N VAL A 303 -6.91 6.75 11.36
CA VAL A 303 -5.59 6.80 10.73
C VAL A 303 -5.42 8.12 9.97
N THR A 304 -4.29 8.79 10.17
CA THR A 304 -3.87 9.94 9.37
C THR A 304 -2.46 9.71 8.81
N ILE A 305 -2.32 9.73 7.49
CA ILE A 305 -1.05 9.66 6.78
C ILE A 305 -0.87 10.96 6.00
N LYS A 306 0.21 11.70 6.23
CA LYS A 306 0.40 12.99 5.56
C LYS A 306 1.84 13.43 5.33
N ASN A 307 2.03 14.34 4.38
CA ASN A 307 3.29 15.05 4.11
C ASN A 307 4.47 14.12 3.79
N SER A 308 4.23 12.97 3.14
CA SER A 308 5.21 11.90 2.98
C SER A 308 5.52 11.60 1.52
N PHE A 309 6.68 10.99 1.28
CA PHE A 309 7.09 10.46 -0.01
C PHE A 309 7.15 8.94 0.07
N ILE A 310 6.47 8.25 -0.84
CA ILE A 310 6.40 6.79 -0.86
C ILE A 310 6.59 6.30 -2.30
N GLY A 311 7.69 5.60 -2.55
CA GLY A 311 7.97 4.98 -3.85
C GLY A 311 8.53 3.57 -3.67
N THR A 312 7.81 2.56 -4.13
CA THR A 312 8.16 1.15 -3.94
C THR A 312 7.76 0.32 -5.16
N GLY A 313 7.83 -1.02 -5.08
CA GLY A 313 7.38 -1.91 -6.15
C GLY A 313 5.94 -2.41 -6.00
N ASP A 314 5.22 -2.04 -4.94
CA ASP A 314 3.82 -2.43 -4.72
C ASP A 314 2.96 -1.27 -4.19
N ASP A 315 1.88 -1.54 -3.45
CA ASP A 315 0.92 -0.54 -3.01
C ASP A 315 1.60 0.51 -2.12
N CYS A 316 1.46 1.77 -2.47
CA CYS A 316 1.99 2.91 -1.72
C CYS A 316 1.29 3.02 -0.37
N VAL A 317 -0.04 2.87 -0.36
CA VAL A 317 -0.82 2.56 0.84
C VAL A 317 -1.82 1.47 0.51
N SER A 318 -1.81 0.37 1.26
CA SER A 318 -2.80 -0.71 1.16
C SER A 318 -3.72 -0.72 2.37
N ILE A 319 -5.02 -0.64 2.12
CA ILE A 319 -6.09 -0.55 3.12
C ILE A 319 -6.90 -1.84 3.07
N GLN A 320 -6.74 -2.67 4.08
CA GLN A 320 -7.35 -3.99 4.17
C GLN A 320 -8.57 -4.02 5.12
N ASN A 321 -9.17 -5.20 5.21
CA ASN A 321 -10.36 -5.48 6.01
C ASN A 321 -10.27 -4.94 7.45
N GLY A 322 -11.40 -4.46 7.97
CA GLY A 322 -11.55 -3.96 9.33
C GLY A 322 -11.01 -2.54 9.53
N SER A 323 -10.50 -1.91 8.48
CA SER A 323 -9.95 -0.56 8.56
C SER A 323 -11.03 0.49 8.31
N SER A 324 -11.00 1.60 9.06
CA SER A 324 -11.98 2.68 8.88
C SER A 324 -11.48 4.04 9.39
N SER A 325 -12.09 5.12 8.90
CA SER A 325 -11.70 6.50 9.26
C SER A 325 -10.22 6.76 8.96
N VAL A 326 -9.85 6.53 7.69
CA VAL A 326 -8.49 6.71 7.19
C VAL A 326 -8.43 7.98 6.35
N THR A 327 -7.51 8.87 6.69
CA THR A 327 -7.21 10.07 5.91
C THR A 327 -5.77 10.00 5.38
N ILE A 328 -5.60 10.11 4.07
CA ILE A 328 -4.31 10.18 3.38
C ILE A 328 -4.25 11.54 2.69
N LYS A 329 -3.31 12.40 3.07
CA LYS A 329 -3.26 13.79 2.60
C LYS A 329 -1.87 14.26 2.23
N ASN A 330 -1.72 15.00 1.14
CA ASN A 330 -0.46 15.67 0.80
C ASN A 330 0.73 14.69 0.74
N ILE A 331 0.60 13.63 -0.05
CA ILE A 331 1.67 12.66 -0.25
C ILE A 331 2.05 12.58 -1.73
N THR A 332 3.31 12.21 -1.99
CA THR A 332 3.75 11.77 -3.32
C THR A 332 3.87 10.26 -3.32
N CYS A 333 3.27 9.64 -4.33
CA CYS A 333 3.06 8.21 -4.39
C CYS A 333 3.54 7.69 -5.75
N GLY A 334 4.61 6.90 -5.77
CA GLY A 334 5.14 6.39 -7.04
C GLY A 334 6.66 6.38 -7.13
N PRO A 335 7.25 5.38 -7.81
CA PRO A 335 6.60 4.25 -8.50
C PRO A 335 5.89 3.28 -7.53
N GLY A 336 5.18 2.29 -8.08
CA GLY A 336 4.45 1.29 -7.30
C GLY A 336 3.03 1.03 -7.83
N HIS A 337 2.12 0.58 -6.98
CA HIS A 337 0.75 0.18 -7.33
C HIS A 337 -0.34 1.19 -6.95
N GLY A 338 0.04 2.36 -6.41
CA GLY A 338 -0.90 3.41 -6.01
C GLY A 338 -1.50 3.17 -4.63
N ILE A 339 -2.63 3.83 -4.35
CA ILE A 339 -3.37 3.67 -3.10
C ILE A 339 -4.51 2.69 -3.34
N SER A 340 -4.48 1.57 -2.61
CA SER A 340 -5.39 0.45 -2.85
C SER A 340 -6.21 0.11 -1.62
N VAL A 341 -7.53 -0.01 -1.79
CA VAL A 341 -8.41 -0.72 -0.86
C VAL A 341 -8.57 -2.17 -1.32
N GLY A 342 -8.19 -3.14 -0.48
CA GLY A 342 -8.27 -4.57 -0.77
C GLY A 342 -6.95 -5.26 -1.11
N GLY A 343 -6.92 -6.55 -1.44
CA GLY A 343 -7.99 -7.40 -1.97
C GLY A 343 -9.00 -7.87 -0.92
N LEU A 344 -10.19 -7.26 -0.94
CA LEU A 344 -11.22 -7.50 0.07
C LEU A 344 -11.87 -8.87 -0.08
N GLY A 345 -11.99 -9.59 1.03
CA GLY A 345 -12.77 -10.83 1.11
C GLY A 345 -12.12 -12.07 0.49
N LYS A 346 -10.78 -12.12 0.46
CA LYS A 346 -10.01 -13.28 0.00
C LYS A 346 -10.52 -14.58 0.64
N LYS A 347 -10.59 -15.67 -0.13
CA LYS A 347 -11.11 -16.98 0.31
C LYS A 347 -12.57 -16.92 0.81
N ASN A 348 -13.44 -16.20 0.08
CA ASN A 348 -14.88 -16.09 0.37
C ASN A 348 -15.17 -15.55 1.78
N THR A 349 -14.30 -14.66 2.27
CA THR A 349 -14.47 -14.05 3.59
C THR A 349 -15.26 -12.76 3.50
N SER A 350 -15.79 -12.31 4.65
CA SER A 350 -16.40 -10.99 4.76
C SER A 350 -15.32 -9.93 4.96
N ALA A 351 -15.48 -8.78 4.29
CA ALA A 351 -14.64 -7.61 4.50
C ALA A 351 -15.46 -6.34 4.72
N THR A 352 -15.03 -5.50 5.67
CA THR A 352 -15.63 -4.19 5.94
C THR A 352 -14.57 -3.11 5.94
N VAL A 353 -14.73 -2.09 5.10
CA VAL A 353 -13.89 -0.89 5.07
C VAL A 353 -14.80 0.32 4.89
N SER A 354 -14.58 1.40 5.64
CA SER A 354 -15.43 2.58 5.53
C SER A 354 -14.71 3.88 5.85
N ASN A 355 -15.25 5.00 5.35
CA ASN A 355 -14.78 6.35 5.67
C ASN A 355 -13.31 6.56 5.31
N ILE A 356 -13.01 6.48 4.01
CA ILE A 356 -11.66 6.68 3.47
C ILE A 356 -11.62 8.03 2.76
N VAL A 357 -10.66 8.87 3.12
CA VAL A 357 -10.40 10.13 2.44
C VAL A 357 -8.98 10.12 1.93
N VAL A 358 -8.82 10.30 0.62
CA VAL A 358 -7.52 10.49 -0.04
C VAL A 358 -7.57 11.83 -0.74
N GLU A 359 -6.71 12.76 -0.32
CA GLU A 359 -6.72 14.11 -0.85
C GLU A 359 -5.34 14.70 -1.08
N ASP A 360 -5.23 15.58 -2.07
CA ASP A 360 -3.99 16.31 -2.36
C ASP A 360 -2.82 15.35 -2.62
N VAL A 361 -3.01 14.33 -3.46
CA VAL A 361 -1.99 13.30 -3.75
C VAL A 361 -1.50 13.38 -5.18
N VAL A 362 -0.18 13.27 -5.35
CA VAL A 362 0.47 13.15 -6.66
C VAL A 362 0.91 11.71 -6.88
N PHE A 363 0.38 11.07 -7.92
CA PHE A 363 0.77 9.74 -8.36
C PHE A 363 1.76 9.84 -9.51
N THR A 364 2.91 9.16 -9.45
CA THR A 364 3.93 9.24 -10.51
C THR A 364 4.44 7.86 -10.92
N ASN A 365 4.36 7.53 -12.21
CA ASN A 365 4.89 6.27 -12.77
C ASN A 365 4.38 5.00 -12.04
N SER A 366 3.16 5.04 -11.50
CA SER A 366 2.54 3.90 -10.81
C SER A 366 1.64 3.09 -11.74
N THR A 367 1.39 1.82 -11.38
CA THR A 367 0.46 0.98 -12.13
C THR A 367 -1.00 1.40 -11.90
N ASN A 368 -1.33 1.99 -10.76
CA ASN A 368 -2.65 2.54 -10.50
C ASN A 368 -2.54 3.87 -9.74
N GLY A 369 -3.58 4.69 -9.84
CA GLY A 369 -3.77 5.84 -8.96
C GLY A 369 -4.48 5.38 -7.70
N VAL A 370 -5.82 5.49 -7.73
CA VAL A 370 -6.70 5.00 -6.67
C VAL A 370 -7.40 3.72 -7.13
N ARG A 371 -7.34 2.68 -6.30
CA ARG A 371 -7.80 1.33 -6.64
C ARG A 371 -8.68 0.74 -5.54
N ILE A 372 -9.79 0.11 -5.91
CA ILE A 372 -10.58 -0.76 -5.03
C ILE A 372 -10.62 -2.15 -5.66
N LYS A 373 -10.21 -3.18 -4.92
CA LYS A 373 -10.19 -4.57 -5.42
C LYS A 373 -10.86 -5.53 -4.43
N SER A 374 -11.76 -6.37 -4.90
CA SER A 374 -12.43 -7.40 -4.10
C SER A 374 -12.47 -8.74 -4.81
N TRP A 375 -12.42 -9.80 -4.02
CA TRP A 375 -12.46 -11.18 -4.52
C TRP A 375 -13.91 -11.59 -4.77
N GLN A 376 -14.17 -12.26 -5.90
CA GLN A 376 -15.44 -12.94 -6.11
C GLN A 376 -15.68 -13.99 -5.01
N GLY A 377 -16.93 -14.14 -4.58
CA GLY A 377 -17.32 -15.04 -3.49
C GLY A 377 -17.30 -14.39 -2.11
N SER A 378 -16.78 -13.16 -2.02
CA SER A 378 -16.74 -12.39 -0.77
C SER A 378 -18.11 -11.84 -0.36
N SER A 379 -18.15 -11.21 0.82
CA SER A 379 -19.31 -10.49 1.35
C SER A 379 -18.85 -9.29 2.20
N GLY A 380 -19.79 -8.48 2.68
CA GLY A 380 -19.50 -7.30 3.50
C GLY A 380 -19.60 -6.00 2.71
N THR A 381 -18.92 -4.94 3.15
CA THR A 381 -19.12 -3.56 2.64
C THR A 381 -17.81 -2.79 2.47
N ALA A 382 -17.74 -1.96 1.43
CA ALA A 382 -16.70 -0.98 1.23
C ALA A 382 -17.36 0.34 0.83
N SER A 383 -17.48 1.29 1.75
CA SER A 383 -18.33 2.47 1.50
C SER A 383 -17.82 3.78 2.07
N THR A 384 -18.36 4.89 1.53
CA THR A 384 -18.06 6.25 1.96
C THR A 384 -16.59 6.60 1.72
N PHE A 385 -16.16 6.53 0.47
CA PHE A 385 -14.79 6.89 0.07
C PHE A 385 -14.80 8.20 -0.70
N THR A 386 -13.85 9.08 -0.39
CA THR A 386 -13.62 10.33 -1.11
C THR A 386 -12.18 10.37 -1.61
N TYR A 387 -12.03 10.44 -2.93
CA TYR A 387 -10.78 10.62 -3.63
C TYR A 387 -10.81 11.99 -4.30
N GLN A 388 -10.06 12.96 -3.78
CA GLN A 388 -10.16 14.35 -4.24
C GLN A 388 -8.82 15.04 -4.45
N ASN A 389 -8.75 15.98 -5.40
CA ASN A 389 -7.53 16.76 -5.68
C ASN A 389 -6.33 15.85 -5.97
N LEU A 390 -6.47 14.97 -6.97
CA LEU A 390 -5.44 14.00 -7.30
C LEU A 390 -4.78 14.36 -8.64
N VAL A 391 -3.46 14.30 -8.69
CA VAL A 391 -2.68 14.51 -9.91
C VAL A 391 -2.07 13.19 -10.33
N MET A 392 -2.32 12.81 -11.58
CA MET A 392 -1.84 11.58 -12.18
C MET A 392 -0.72 11.91 -13.16
N ASN A 393 0.49 11.40 -12.92
CA ASN A 393 1.64 11.57 -13.81
C ASN A 393 2.06 10.21 -14.35
N ASN A 394 1.67 9.92 -15.59
CA ASN A 394 2.02 8.68 -16.29
C ASN A 394 1.59 7.42 -15.51
N VAL A 395 0.33 7.41 -15.06
CA VAL A 395 -0.25 6.32 -14.25
C VAL A 395 -0.97 5.33 -15.15
N LYS A 396 -0.76 4.01 -15.01
CA LYS A 396 -1.38 3.04 -15.95
C LYS A 396 -2.90 2.96 -15.82
N ASN A 397 -3.43 2.88 -14.60
CA ASN A 397 -4.87 2.87 -14.30
C ASN A 397 -5.19 3.95 -13.24
N PRO A 398 -5.40 5.22 -13.63
CA PRO A 398 -5.69 6.31 -12.70
C PRO A 398 -6.83 6.04 -11.71
N ILE A 399 -7.98 5.58 -12.20
CA ILE A 399 -9.16 5.25 -11.38
C ILE A 399 -9.58 3.81 -11.67
N LEU A 400 -9.56 2.95 -10.65
CA LEU A 400 -9.86 1.52 -10.81
C LEU A 400 -10.77 0.98 -9.69
N ILE A 401 -11.88 0.36 -10.08
CA ILE A 401 -12.64 -0.59 -9.26
C ILE A 401 -12.62 -1.95 -9.97
N ASP A 402 -12.23 -2.99 -9.27
CA ASP A 402 -12.13 -4.36 -9.78
C ASP A 402 -12.74 -5.36 -8.78
N GLN A 403 -14.02 -5.68 -8.97
CA GLN A 403 -14.71 -6.72 -8.20
C GLN A 403 -14.47 -8.14 -8.76
N TYR A 404 -13.67 -8.27 -9.82
CA TYR A 404 -13.27 -9.55 -10.43
C TYR A 404 -11.82 -9.92 -10.10
N TYR A 405 -11.27 -9.34 -9.02
CA TYR A 405 -9.88 -9.54 -8.65
C TYR A 405 -9.59 -11.00 -8.34
N CYS A 406 -8.56 -11.54 -9.00
CA CYS A 406 -8.06 -12.88 -8.74
C CYS A 406 -6.55 -12.97 -8.98
N ASP A 407 -5.86 -13.75 -8.14
CA ASP A 407 -4.45 -14.10 -8.35
C ASP A 407 -4.36 -15.49 -8.99
N SER A 408 -4.52 -15.52 -10.31
CA SER A 408 -4.50 -16.77 -11.09
C SER A 408 -3.21 -17.58 -10.90
N ALA A 409 -2.09 -16.90 -10.63
CA ALA A 409 -0.81 -17.55 -10.33
C ALA A 409 -0.84 -18.33 -9.00
N SER A 410 -1.69 -17.92 -8.06
CA SER A 410 -1.82 -18.52 -6.72
C SER A 410 -3.02 -19.46 -6.59
N SER A 411 -4.09 -19.29 -7.39
CA SER A 411 -5.34 -20.05 -7.26
C SER A 411 -5.62 -21.06 -8.37
N GLY A 412 -4.83 -21.11 -9.45
CA GLY A 412 -4.96 -22.05 -10.58
C GLY A 412 -6.21 -21.86 -11.46
N SER A 413 -7.25 -21.22 -10.93
CA SER A 413 -8.45 -20.75 -11.63
C SER A 413 -9.03 -19.51 -10.93
N CYS A 414 -9.75 -18.67 -11.66
CA CYS A 414 -10.55 -17.57 -11.13
C CYS A 414 -12.02 -18.01 -11.22
N PRO A 415 -12.59 -18.59 -10.15
CA PRO A 415 -13.94 -19.11 -10.21
C PRO A 415 -14.94 -17.95 -10.20
N ASN A 416 -15.99 -18.08 -11.00
CA ASN A 416 -17.10 -17.13 -10.96
C ASN A 416 -17.98 -17.39 -9.75
N PHE A 417 -18.31 -16.33 -9.02
CA PHE A 417 -19.26 -16.34 -7.92
C PHE A 417 -20.27 -15.21 -8.10
N THR A 418 -21.44 -15.37 -7.48
CA THR A 418 -22.53 -14.39 -7.49
C THR A 418 -22.56 -13.50 -6.25
N SER A 419 -21.63 -13.68 -5.31
CA SER A 419 -21.47 -12.80 -4.13
C SER A 419 -20.19 -11.99 -4.23
N ASN A 420 -20.22 -10.79 -3.65
CA ASN A 420 -19.09 -9.90 -3.53
C ASN A 420 -19.28 -8.95 -2.33
N VAL A 421 -18.22 -8.22 -1.98
CA VAL A 421 -18.32 -7.03 -1.12
C VAL A 421 -19.17 -5.97 -1.85
N GLN A 422 -20.16 -5.41 -1.15
CA GLN A 422 -20.91 -4.27 -1.67
C GLN A 422 -20.04 -3.01 -1.64
N ILE A 423 -19.78 -2.42 -2.80
CA ILE A 423 -19.08 -1.14 -2.92
C ILE A 423 -20.13 -0.04 -3.11
N SER A 424 -20.14 0.98 -2.26
CA SER A 424 -21.10 2.10 -2.38
C SER A 424 -20.53 3.44 -1.96
N ASP A 425 -21.14 4.53 -2.43
CA ASP A 425 -20.87 5.90 -1.96
C ASP A 425 -19.40 6.29 -2.14
N ILE A 426 -18.95 6.23 -3.41
CA ILE A 426 -17.57 6.49 -3.81
C ILE A 426 -17.53 7.79 -4.62
N THR A 427 -16.85 8.80 -4.09
CA THR A 427 -16.67 10.08 -4.77
C THR A 427 -15.26 10.18 -5.33
N PHE A 428 -15.15 10.39 -6.64
CA PHE A 428 -13.93 10.79 -7.33
C PHE A 428 -14.12 12.24 -7.79
N LYS A 429 -13.28 13.15 -7.30
CA LYS A 429 -13.44 14.58 -7.52
C LYS A 429 -12.13 15.27 -7.88
N ASN A 430 -12.11 16.15 -8.86
CA ASN A 430 -10.93 16.96 -9.19
C ASN A 430 -9.67 16.06 -9.39
N ILE A 431 -9.75 15.16 -10.35
CA ILE A 431 -8.67 14.21 -10.68
C ILE A 431 -8.15 14.56 -12.08
N THR A 432 -6.89 14.98 -12.15
CA THR A 432 -6.31 15.51 -13.39
C THR A 432 -5.01 14.78 -13.77
N GLY A 433 -4.61 14.87 -15.04
CA GLY A 433 -3.28 14.47 -15.49
C GLY A 433 -3.28 13.39 -16.56
N THR A 434 -2.30 12.48 -16.52
CA THR A 434 -1.99 11.56 -17.62
C THR A 434 -2.08 10.08 -17.25
N SER A 435 -2.76 9.34 -18.13
CA SER A 435 -2.82 7.88 -18.14
C SER A 435 -1.78 7.29 -19.08
N ALA A 436 -0.98 6.34 -18.60
CA ALA A 436 -0.03 5.59 -19.43
C ALA A 436 -0.74 4.58 -20.34
N THR A 437 -1.97 4.17 -20.02
CA THR A 437 -2.78 3.25 -20.85
C THR A 437 -4.02 3.93 -21.42
N LYS A 438 -4.70 3.23 -22.33
CA LYS A 438 -5.90 3.76 -23.00
C LYS A 438 -7.07 3.96 -22.03
N VAL A 439 -7.28 3.03 -21.09
CA VAL A 439 -8.43 3.06 -20.18
C VAL A 439 -8.02 3.78 -18.90
N ALA A 440 -8.42 5.05 -18.75
CA ALA A 440 -8.04 5.85 -17.60
C ALA A 440 -8.99 5.66 -16.40
N VAL A 441 -10.27 5.39 -16.70
CA VAL A 441 -11.31 5.10 -15.71
C VAL A 441 -11.84 3.71 -15.97
N LYS A 442 -11.65 2.78 -15.03
CA LYS A 442 -12.13 1.40 -15.14
C LYS A 442 -12.94 1.03 -13.90
N LEU A 443 -14.24 0.87 -14.06
CA LEU A 443 -15.18 0.50 -13.00
C LEU A 443 -15.80 -0.86 -13.34
N ALA A 444 -15.11 -1.94 -13.00
CA ALA A 444 -15.56 -3.31 -13.26
C ALA A 444 -16.26 -3.87 -12.00
N CYS A 445 -17.58 -3.66 -11.94
CA CYS A 445 -18.42 -4.11 -10.85
C CYS A 445 -19.21 -5.38 -11.20
N SER A 446 -19.61 -6.12 -10.17
CA SER A 446 -20.29 -7.41 -10.27
C SER A 446 -21.73 -7.25 -10.72
N GLU A 447 -22.16 -8.01 -11.73
CA GLU A 447 -23.55 -8.06 -12.21
C GLU A 447 -24.59 -8.33 -11.11
N THR A 448 -24.21 -9.10 -10.09
CA THR A 448 -25.10 -9.47 -8.97
C THR A 448 -24.94 -8.60 -7.72
N VAL A 449 -23.85 -7.82 -7.63
CA VAL A 449 -23.53 -6.96 -6.48
C VAL A 449 -22.89 -5.68 -7.04
N ALA A 450 -23.70 -4.95 -7.79
CA ALA A 450 -23.31 -3.75 -8.52
C ALA A 450 -22.72 -2.67 -7.59
N CYS A 451 -21.82 -1.85 -8.10
CA CYS A 451 -21.38 -0.67 -7.36
C CYS A 451 -22.42 0.45 -7.48
N THR A 452 -22.75 1.11 -6.38
CA THR A 452 -23.80 2.14 -6.34
C THR A 452 -23.31 3.44 -5.71
N GLY A 453 -23.97 4.56 -6.00
CA GLY A 453 -23.60 5.85 -5.41
C GLY A 453 -22.21 6.34 -5.83
N ILE A 454 -21.74 5.99 -7.04
CA ILE A 454 -20.48 6.51 -7.57
C ILE A 454 -20.70 7.94 -8.07
N THR A 455 -19.80 8.86 -7.70
CA THR A 455 -19.77 10.22 -8.25
C THR A 455 -18.45 10.44 -8.98
N LEU A 456 -18.54 10.84 -10.25
CA LEU A 456 -17.42 11.38 -11.03
C LEU A 456 -17.63 12.88 -11.21
N GLN A 457 -16.75 13.70 -10.64
CA GLN A 457 -16.83 15.15 -10.75
C GLN A 457 -15.46 15.74 -11.08
N ASP A 458 -15.38 16.66 -12.04
CA ASP A 458 -14.12 17.33 -12.41
C ASP A 458 -12.97 16.34 -12.68
N ILE A 459 -13.20 15.41 -13.61
CA ILE A 459 -12.19 14.45 -14.06
C ILE A 459 -11.61 14.96 -15.38
N ASP A 460 -10.28 15.09 -15.46
CA ASP A 460 -9.56 15.47 -16.67
C ASP A 460 -8.30 14.61 -16.87
N LEU A 461 -8.49 13.46 -17.51
CA LEU A 461 -7.47 12.46 -17.75
C LEU A 461 -7.28 12.25 -19.25
N VAL A 462 -6.06 12.51 -19.72
CA VAL A 462 -5.63 12.27 -21.11
C VAL A 462 -4.54 11.21 -21.15
N ARG A 463 -4.20 10.66 -22.32
CA ARG A 463 -3.04 9.76 -22.37
C ARG A 463 -1.73 10.52 -22.29
N THR A 464 -0.70 9.90 -21.71
CA THR A 464 0.68 10.42 -21.73
C THR A 464 1.18 10.67 -23.17
N SER A 465 0.69 9.90 -24.14
CA SER A 465 1.00 10.06 -25.57
C SER A 465 0.34 11.29 -26.22
N GLY A 466 -0.48 12.05 -25.49
CA GLY A 466 -1.25 13.18 -26.03
C GLY A 466 -2.52 12.77 -26.80
N SER A 467 -2.87 11.48 -26.82
CA SER A 467 -4.10 10.98 -27.42
C SER A 467 -5.21 10.79 -26.38
N ASP A 468 -6.43 10.57 -26.85
CA ASP A 468 -7.59 10.43 -25.96
C ASP A 468 -7.51 9.17 -25.09
N ALA A 469 -7.85 9.34 -23.82
CA ALA A 469 -8.15 8.24 -22.91
C ALA A 469 -9.62 7.80 -23.06
N THR A 470 -9.98 6.67 -22.46
CA THR A 470 -11.35 6.14 -22.47
C THR A 470 -11.78 5.66 -21.09
N SER A 471 -13.08 5.58 -20.87
CA SER A 471 -13.70 4.97 -19.69
C SER A 471 -14.26 3.58 -19.99
N PHE A 472 -14.27 2.70 -18.99
CA PHE A 472 -14.93 1.39 -19.01
C PHE A 472 -15.74 1.20 -17.74
N CYS A 473 -17.00 0.79 -17.88
CA CYS A 473 -17.90 0.52 -16.75
C CYS A 473 -18.66 -0.79 -16.99
N SER A 474 -18.82 -1.59 -15.94
CA SER A 474 -19.76 -2.70 -15.84
C SER A 474 -20.48 -2.58 -14.51
N ASP A 475 -21.81 -2.57 -14.50
CA ASP A 475 -22.65 -2.56 -13.30
C ASP A 475 -22.25 -1.50 -12.26
N ALA A 476 -21.85 -0.34 -12.75
CA ALA A 476 -21.41 0.80 -11.97
C ALA A 476 -22.45 1.92 -12.11
N TYR A 477 -23.16 2.19 -11.01
CA TYR A 477 -24.28 3.12 -10.97
C TYR A 477 -23.92 4.40 -10.21
N GLY A 478 -24.30 5.54 -10.77
CA GLY A 478 -23.90 6.81 -10.21
C GLY A 478 -24.27 8.02 -11.06
N VAL A 479 -23.59 9.13 -10.77
CA VAL A 479 -23.76 10.39 -11.48
C VAL A 479 -22.41 10.96 -11.89
N SER A 480 -22.42 11.70 -12.99
CA SER A 480 -21.31 12.55 -13.41
C SER A 480 -21.72 14.01 -13.34
N ALA A 481 -20.84 14.87 -12.83
CA ALA A 481 -21.05 16.31 -12.74
C ALA A 481 -19.86 17.06 -13.33
N ASP A 482 -20.12 18.27 -13.86
CA ASP A 482 -19.11 19.17 -14.41
C ASP A 482 -18.27 18.53 -15.53
N THR A 483 -16.96 18.77 -15.56
CA THR A 483 -16.08 18.22 -16.60
C THR A 483 -15.74 16.76 -16.26
N VAL A 484 -16.01 15.84 -17.18
CA VAL A 484 -15.60 14.43 -17.06
C VAL A 484 -14.99 13.95 -18.38
N ILE A 485 -13.65 13.97 -18.42
CA ILE A 485 -12.80 13.52 -19.52
C ILE A 485 -11.87 12.44 -18.95
N PRO A 486 -11.86 11.21 -19.52
CA PRO A 486 -12.72 10.73 -20.60
C PRO A 486 -14.21 10.67 -20.20
N SER A 487 -15.10 10.71 -21.19
CA SER A 487 -16.55 10.72 -20.97
C SER A 487 -16.99 9.62 -20.01
N SER A 488 -17.94 9.95 -19.12
CA SER A 488 -18.51 9.01 -18.16
C SER A 488 -19.16 7.82 -18.87
N CYS A 489 -19.04 6.64 -18.26
CA CYS A 489 -19.74 5.41 -18.64
C CYS A 489 -20.68 4.90 -17.54
N LEU A 490 -20.92 5.70 -16.49
CA LEU A 490 -21.79 5.31 -15.39
C LEU A 490 -23.23 5.10 -15.86
N LEU A 491 -23.85 4.08 -15.30
CA LEU A 491 -25.28 3.85 -15.45
C LEU A 491 -26.04 4.76 -14.47
N THR A 492 -27.18 5.28 -14.89
CA THR A 492 -28.08 6.01 -13.98
C THR A 492 -28.85 5.00 -13.15
N SER A 493 -28.89 5.18 -11.83
CA SER A 493 -29.83 4.43 -10.97
C SER A 493 -31.26 4.81 -11.36
N SER A 494 -32.05 3.83 -11.79
CA SER A 494 -33.48 3.98 -12.12
C SER A 494 -34.34 4.31 -10.91
#